data_AF-A0AAE1PTA9-F1
#
_entry.id   AF-A0AAE1PTA9-F1
#
_cell.length_a   1.000
_cell.length_b   1.000
_cell.length_c   1.000
_cell.angle_alpha   90.00
_cell.angle_beta   90.00
_cell.angle_gamma   90.00
#
_symmetry.space_group_name_H-M   'P 1'
#
loop_
_entity.id
_entity.type
_entity.pdbx_description
1 polymer ?
#
loop_
_entity_poly.entity_id
_entity_poly.type
_entity_poly.pdbx_seq_one_letter_code
_entity_poly.pdbx_strand_id
1 'polypeptide(L)'
;MPEDEMACAAATAHLRAIVTVNAVTTNGNSPPQDTYRTLQELCDASRVDPVYIRLHECVTSGFPSNRLRVGDTVRIQNPTSLRWNKVGVVMSCGRSTDYEVRLPSGQVYWRNRRFLRPINPPGVDPFPISLSPLCLARTR
;
A
#
# COMPACT_ATOMS: atom_id res chain seq x y z
N MET A 1 -7.39 -31.72 6.82
CA MET A 1 -8.22 -31.31 5.68
C MET A 1 -9.72 -31.06 5.99
N PRO A 2 -10.20 -30.84 7.24
CA PRO A 2 -11.56 -30.32 7.47
C PRO A 2 -11.64 -28.84 7.89
N GLU A 3 -10.51 -28.22 8.26
CA GLU A 3 -10.50 -26.84 8.80
C GLU A 3 -10.72 -25.77 7.72
N ASP A 4 -10.17 -25.99 6.52
CA ASP A 4 -10.30 -25.06 5.38
C ASP A 4 -11.73 -25.00 4.83
N GLU A 5 -12.48 -26.11 4.91
CA GLU A 5 -13.87 -26.19 4.44
C GLU A 5 -14.83 -25.48 5.40
N MET A 6 -14.58 -25.59 6.72
CA MET A 6 -15.34 -24.88 7.76
C MET A 6 -15.09 -23.37 7.72
N ALA A 7 -13.84 -22.94 7.48
CA ALA A 7 -13.51 -21.53 7.29
C ALA A 7 -14.20 -20.93 6.05
N CYS A 8 -14.25 -21.67 4.93
CA CYS A 8 -14.97 -21.25 3.72
C CYS A 8 -16.49 -21.17 3.92
N ALA A 9 -17.09 -22.11 4.64
CA ALA A 9 -18.51 -22.08 4.98
C ALA A 9 -18.87 -20.89 5.88
N ALA A 10 -18.04 -20.60 6.89
CA ALA A 10 -18.21 -19.45 7.78
C ALA A 10 -18.08 -18.12 7.02
N ALA A 11 -17.10 -18.01 6.13
CA ALA A 11 -16.91 -16.83 5.28
C ALA A 11 -18.11 -16.61 4.32
N THR A 12 -18.65 -17.70 3.76
CA THR A 12 -19.83 -17.65 2.87
C THR A 12 -21.09 -17.21 3.62
N ALA A 13 -21.28 -17.69 4.85
CA ALA A 13 -22.38 -17.25 5.71
C ALA A 13 -22.26 -15.75 6.08
N HIS A 14 -21.05 -15.29 6.38
CA HIS A 14 -20.78 -13.88 6.67
C HIS A 14 -21.03 -12.96 5.47
N LEU A 15 -20.59 -13.34 4.26
CA LEU A 15 -20.86 -12.57 3.05
C LEU A 15 -22.36 -12.49 2.73
N ARG A 16 -23.13 -13.56 2.97
CA ARG A 16 -24.59 -13.55 2.81
C ARG A 16 -25.25 -12.56 3.77
N ALA A 17 -24.81 -12.51 5.03
CA ALA A 17 -25.33 -11.54 6.00
C ALA A 17 -25.05 -10.07 5.55
N ILE A 18 -23.86 -9.78 5.03
CA ILE A 18 -23.51 -8.46 4.50
C ILE A 18 -24.42 -8.07 3.32
N VAL A 19 -24.64 -9.00 2.38
CA VAL A 19 -25.53 -8.77 1.23
C VAL A 19 -26.98 -8.52 1.69
N THR A 20 -27.43 -9.22 2.74
CA THR A 20 -28.75 -9.01 3.34
C THR A 20 -28.88 -7.65 4.03
N VAL A 21 -27.85 -7.16 4.72
CA VAL A 21 -27.87 -5.83 5.37
C VAL A 21 -28.10 -4.71 4.35
N ASN A 22 -27.41 -4.77 3.20
CA ASN A 22 -27.60 -3.80 2.11
C ASN A 22 -29.03 -3.82 1.53
N ALA A 23 -29.70 -4.97 1.55
CA ALA A 23 -31.08 -5.15 1.09
C ALA A 23 -32.14 -4.72 2.13
N VAL A 24 -31.81 -4.68 3.43
CA VAL A 24 -32.74 -4.24 4.49
C VAL A 24 -32.76 -2.72 4.62
N THR A 25 -31.63 -2.05 4.40
CA THR A 25 -31.54 -0.58 4.44
C THR A 25 -32.38 0.13 3.37
N THR A 26 -32.78 -0.55 2.29
CA THR A 26 -33.67 0.01 1.27
C THR A 26 -35.15 0.02 1.67
N ASN A 27 -35.53 -0.74 2.71
CA ASN A 27 -36.94 -1.02 3.03
C ASN A 27 -37.42 -0.40 4.36
N GLY A 28 -36.66 0.52 4.97
CA GLY A 28 -37.11 1.32 6.12
C GLY A 28 -37.32 0.55 7.44
N ASN A 29 -36.95 -0.73 7.52
CA ASN A 29 -37.02 -1.50 8.75
C ASN A 29 -35.76 -1.30 9.60
N SER A 30 -35.92 -1.13 10.92
CA SER A 30 -34.80 -1.03 11.87
C SER A 30 -33.96 -2.32 11.85
N PRO A 31 -32.62 -2.23 11.81
CA PRO A 31 -31.77 -3.42 11.77
C PRO A 31 -31.97 -4.31 13.02
N PRO A 32 -32.05 -5.65 12.89
CA PRO A 32 -32.08 -6.58 14.03
C PRO A 32 -30.85 -6.38 14.94
N GLN A 33 -30.98 -6.59 16.25
CA GLN A 33 -29.87 -6.46 17.23
C GLN A 33 -28.62 -7.28 16.84
N ASP A 34 -28.81 -8.43 16.20
CA ASP A 34 -27.73 -9.29 15.72
C ASP A 34 -26.86 -8.61 14.64
N THR A 35 -27.42 -7.67 13.88
CA THR A 35 -26.67 -6.95 12.84
C THR A 35 -25.61 -6.03 13.42
N TYR A 36 -25.92 -5.30 14.50
CA TYR A 36 -24.96 -4.45 15.18
C TYR A 36 -23.80 -5.26 15.74
N ARG A 37 -24.09 -6.46 16.26
CA ARG A 37 -23.09 -7.40 16.73
C ARG A 37 -22.19 -7.89 15.59
N THR A 38 -22.76 -8.33 14.47
CA THR A 38 -21.96 -8.75 13.30
C THR A 38 -21.11 -7.61 12.74
N LEU A 39 -21.64 -6.39 12.69
CA LEU A 39 -20.89 -5.21 12.25
C LEU A 39 -19.73 -4.89 13.21
N GLN A 40 -19.96 -5.04 14.51
CA GLN A 40 -18.94 -4.85 15.53
C GLN A 40 -17.83 -5.90 15.40
N GLU A 41 -18.19 -7.18 15.25
CA GLU A 41 -17.25 -8.28 15.06
C GLU A 41 -16.40 -8.11 13.77
N LEU A 42 -16.99 -7.59 12.68
CA LEU A 42 -16.25 -7.24 11.46
C LEU A 42 -15.30 -6.05 11.65
N CYS A 43 -15.73 -5.02 12.38
CA CYS A 43 -14.85 -3.91 12.75
C CYS A 43 -13.67 -4.38 13.61
N ASP A 44 -13.91 -5.28 14.57
CA ASP A 44 -12.86 -5.81 15.44
C ASP A 44 -11.91 -6.72 14.66
N ALA A 45 -12.43 -7.57 13.76
CA ALA A 45 -11.62 -8.42 12.89
C ALA A 45 -10.77 -7.61 11.90
N SER A 46 -11.35 -6.58 11.26
CA SER A 46 -10.60 -5.72 10.33
C SER A 46 -9.48 -4.96 11.02
N ARG A 47 -9.64 -4.59 12.30
CA ARG A 47 -8.58 -3.95 13.10
C ARG A 47 -7.39 -4.87 13.40
N VAL A 48 -7.53 -6.18 13.22
CA VAL A 48 -6.45 -7.17 13.39
C VAL A 48 -5.80 -7.51 12.04
N ASP A 49 -6.49 -7.30 10.92
CA ASP A 49 -5.95 -7.56 9.59
C ASP A 49 -4.85 -6.53 9.25
N PRO A 50 -3.59 -6.98 9.05
CA PRO A 50 -2.46 -6.08 8.75
C PRO A 50 -2.65 -5.28 7.45
N VAL A 51 -3.43 -5.80 6.49
CA VAL A 51 -3.75 -5.08 5.24
C VAL A 51 -4.67 -3.89 5.54
N TYR A 52 -5.70 -4.11 6.37
CA TYR A 52 -6.64 -3.06 6.73
C TYR A 52 -6.01 -2.01 7.66
N ILE A 53 -5.22 -2.42 8.65
CA ILE A 53 -4.48 -1.51 9.54
C ILE A 53 -3.64 -0.53 8.71
N ARG A 54 -2.92 -1.04 7.71
CA ARG A 54 -2.06 -0.25 6.84
C ARG A 54 -2.84 0.68 5.92
N LEU A 55 -3.96 0.22 5.36
CA LEU A 55 -4.86 1.08 4.58
C LEU A 55 -5.44 2.19 5.44
N HIS A 56 -5.90 1.86 6.65
CA HIS A 56 -6.43 2.81 7.62
C HIS A 56 -5.37 3.87 7.97
N GLU A 57 -4.14 3.44 8.27
CA GLU A 57 -3.01 4.34 8.50
C GLU A 57 -2.81 5.29 7.30
N CYS A 58 -2.77 4.78 6.07
CA CYS A 58 -2.61 5.61 4.87
C CYS A 58 -3.77 6.59 4.65
N VAL A 59 -5.00 6.21 4.98
CA VAL A 59 -6.17 7.09 4.84
C VAL A 59 -6.14 8.20 5.91
N THR A 60 -5.75 7.87 7.15
CA THR A 60 -5.70 8.82 8.27
C THR A 60 -4.47 9.73 8.23
N SER A 61 -3.27 9.20 7.99
CA SER A 61 -2.01 9.97 7.95
C SER A 61 -1.73 10.61 6.58
N GLY A 62 -2.57 10.30 5.60
CA GLY A 62 -2.30 10.57 4.19
C GLY A 62 -1.43 9.47 3.57
N PHE A 63 -1.75 9.11 2.33
CA PHE A 63 -0.96 8.15 1.58
C PHE A 63 0.48 8.65 1.53
N PRO A 64 1.48 7.76 1.68
CA PRO A 64 2.88 8.15 1.55
C PRO A 64 3.02 8.90 0.24
N SER A 65 3.18 10.22 0.35
CA SER A 65 3.26 11.06 -0.81
C SER A 65 4.46 10.54 -1.56
N ASN A 66 4.29 10.20 -2.84
CA ASN A 66 5.40 9.79 -3.68
C ASN A 66 6.38 10.96 -3.92
N ARG A 67 6.48 11.94 -3.00
CA ARG A 67 7.47 13.00 -2.97
C ARG A 67 8.71 12.50 -2.28
N LEU A 68 9.86 12.86 -2.83
CA LEU A 68 11.14 12.59 -2.19
C LEU A 68 11.43 13.72 -1.21
N ARG A 69 12.13 13.40 -0.12
CA ARG A 69 12.65 14.40 0.80
C ARG A 69 14.07 14.77 0.39
N VAL A 70 14.48 15.98 0.76
CA VAL A 70 15.88 16.39 0.65
C VAL A 70 16.71 15.48 1.56
N GLY A 71 17.81 14.96 1.04
CA GLY A 71 18.67 13.97 1.69
C GLY A 71 18.39 12.51 1.28
N ASP A 72 17.28 12.23 0.58
CA ASP A 72 16.99 10.87 0.13
C ASP A 72 18.00 10.41 -0.93
N THR A 73 18.52 9.19 -0.77
CA THR A 73 19.35 8.55 -1.79
C THR A 73 18.45 7.92 -2.84
N VAL A 74 18.67 8.25 -4.11
CA VAL A 74 17.80 7.87 -5.22
C VAL A 74 18.59 7.29 -6.40
N ARG A 75 17.99 6.32 -7.10
CA ARG A 75 18.39 5.92 -8.44
C ARG A 75 17.76 6.85 -9.45
N ILE A 76 18.53 7.20 -10.47
CA ILE A 76 18.13 8.07 -11.57
C ILE A 76 18.06 7.23 -12.85
N GLN A 77 16.96 7.35 -13.57
CA GLN A 77 16.83 6.71 -14.89
C GLN A 77 17.65 7.48 -15.93
N ASN A 78 18.46 6.75 -16.70
CA ASN A 78 19.16 7.31 -17.84
C ASN A 78 18.17 7.56 -18.99
N PRO A 79 18.08 8.76 -19.57
CA PRO A 79 17.14 9.06 -20.65
C PRO A 79 17.43 8.28 -21.95
N THR A 80 18.69 7.90 -22.21
CA THR A 80 19.08 7.22 -23.44
C THR A 80 18.94 5.71 -23.30
N SER A 81 19.43 5.13 -22.20
CA SER A 81 19.43 3.68 -22.00
C SER A 81 18.20 3.17 -21.24
N LEU A 82 17.38 4.06 -20.67
CA LEU A 82 16.24 3.76 -19.80
C LEU A 82 16.59 2.92 -18.56
N ARG A 83 17.87 2.72 -18.27
CA ARG A 83 18.37 1.95 -17.12
C ARG A 83 18.47 2.82 -15.88
N TRP A 84 18.30 2.20 -14.71
CA TRP A 84 18.41 2.82 -13.39
C TRP A 84 19.83 2.65 -12.82
N ASN A 85 20.83 3.15 -13.55
CA ASN A 85 22.25 2.89 -13.25
C ASN A 85 22.93 4.00 -12.44
N LYS A 86 22.38 5.23 -12.45
CA LYS A 86 22.95 6.36 -11.73
C LYS A 86 22.36 6.45 -10.34
N VAL A 87 23.18 6.76 -9.34
CA VAL A 87 22.78 6.94 -7.94
C VAL A 87 23.22 8.33 -7.49
N GLY A 88 22.35 9.05 -6.77
CA GLY A 88 22.65 10.35 -6.20
C GLY A 88 21.76 10.68 -5.02
N VAL A 89 21.99 11.84 -4.41
CA VAL A 89 21.24 12.34 -3.26
C VAL A 89 20.40 13.54 -3.67
N VAL A 90 19.14 13.57 -3.24
CA VAL A 90 18.25 14.71 -3.48
C VAL A 90 18.73 15.91 -2.67
N MET A 91 19.07 17.00 -3.33
CA MET A 91 19.55 18.23 -2.69
C MET A 91 18.43 19.27 -2.54
N SER A 92 17.53 19.37 -3.51
CA SER A 92 16.42 20.32 -3.46
C SER A 92 15.21 19.81 -4.25
N CYS A 93 14.02 20.30 -3.88
CA CYS A 93 12.77 20.08 -4.59
C CYS A 93 12.36 21.39 -5.31
N GLY A 94 12.17 21.30 -6.62
CA GLY A 94 11.67 22.40 -7.44
C GLY A 94 10.16 22.63 -7.29
N ARG A 95 9.63 23.64 -7.97
CA ARG A 95 8.21 24.06 -7.88
C ARG A 95 7.21 23.03 -8.41
N SER A 96 7.61 22.23 -9.39
CA SER A 96 6.71 21.44 -10.24
C SER A 96 7.20 19.99 -10.42
N THR A 97 7.36 19.25 -9.33
CA THR A 97 7.77 17.82 -9.30
C THR A 97 9.17 17.49 -9.82
N ASP A 98 9.97 18.50 -10.13
CA ASP A 98 11.38 18.37 -10.48
C ASP A 98 12.24 18.39 -9.23
N TYR A 99 13.28 17.58 -9.22
CA TYR A 99 14.20 17.43 -8.11
C TYR A 99 15.62 17.65 -8.61
N GLU A 100 16.39 18.36 -7.80
CA GLU A 100 17.82 18.49 -7.97
C GLU A 100 18.49 17.32 -7.25
N VAL A 101 19.22 16.50 -8.02
CA VAL A 101 19.92 15.32 -7.51
C VAL A 101 21.40 15.47 -7.80
N ARG A 102 22.22 15.33 -6.76
CA ARG A 102 23.68 15.39 -6.86
C ARG A 102 24.25 13.98 -6.84
N LEU A 103 25.01 13.65 -7.87
CA LEU A 103 25.76 12.39 -7.94
C LEU A 103 27.03 12.48 -7.10
N PRO A 104 27.58 11.33 -6.66
CA PRO A 104 28.88 11.28 -5.99
C PRO A 104 30.03 11.79 -6.88
N SER A 105 29.86 11.77 -8.20
CA SER A 105 30.80 12.38 -9.15
C SER A 105 30.81 13.91 -9.15
N GLY A 106 29.94 14.56 -8.35
CA GLY A 106 29.79 16.01 -8.30
C GLY A 106 28.82 16.59 -9.34
N GLN A 107 28.34 15.78 -10.30
CA GLN A 107 27.37 16.22 -11.29
C GLN A 107 25.99 16.46 -10.65
N VAL A 108 25.30 17.51 -11.11
CA VAL A 108 23.94 17.86 -10.69
C VAL A 108 22.95 17.55 -11.80
N TYR A 109 21.84 16.91 -11.46
CA TYR A 109 20.77 16.55 -12.39
C TYR A 109 19.44 17.11 -11.90
N TRP A 110 18.75 17.82 -12.78
CA TRP A 110 17.34 18.15 -12.62
C TRP A 110 16.49 17.08 -13.27
N ARG A 111 15.67 16.39 -12.47
CA ARG A 111 14.81 15.30 -12.96
C ARG A 111 13.45 15.30 -12.31
N ASN A 112 12.45 15.05 -13.15
CA ASN A 112 11.10 14.80 -12.69
C ASN A 112 11.04 13.59 -11.76
N ARG A 113 10.18 13.65 -10.74
CA ARG A 113 9.96 12.58 -9.76
C ARG A 113 9.79 11.19 -10.36
N ARG A 114 9.15 11.10 -11.54
CA ARG A 114 8.87 9.83 -12.22
C ARG A 114 10.15 9.09 -12.63
N PHE A 115 11.23 9.82 -12.86
CA PHE A 115 12.54 9.29 -13.26
C PHE A 115 13.50 9.10 -12.09
N LEU A 116 12.97 9.14 -10.86
CA LEU A 116 13.69 8.94 -9.61
C LEU A 116 13.06 7.81 -8.81
N ARG A 117 13.88 6.94 -8.23
CA ARG A 117 13.43 5.86 -7.33
C ARG A 117 14.22 5.92 -6.03
N PRO A 118 13.57 5.97 -4.86
CA PRO A 118 14.28 5.91 -3.59
C PRO A 118 15.04 4.58 -3.48
N ILE A 119 16.26 4.68 -2.96
CA ILE A 119 17.04 3.53 -2.51
C ILE A 119 16.76 3.43 -1.02
N ASN A 120 15.96 2.44 -0.63
CA ASN A 120 15.85 2.11 0.78
C ASN A 120 17.25 1.67 1.24
N PRO A 121 17.81 2.27 2.30
CA PRO A 121 19.05 1.76 2.85
C PRO A 121 18.80 0.31 3.30
N PRO A 122 19.76 -0.61 3.08
CA PRO A 122 19.61 -2.00 3.49
C PRO A 122 19.39 -2.02 5.02
N GLY A 123 18.23 -2.53 5.46
CA GLY A 123 17.87 -2.62 6.88
C GLY A 123 16.79 -1.64 7.36
N VAL A 124 16.37 -0.68 6.53
CA VAL A 124 15.15 0.10 6.78
C VAL A 124 14.16 -0.23 5.68
N ASP A 125 13.31 -1.21 5.92
CA ASP A 125 12.11 -1.41 5.10
C ASP A 125 11.12 -0.30 5.48
N PRO A 126 10.90 0.75 4.64
CA PRO A 126 9.90 1.76 4.94
C PRO A 126 8.49 1.20 4.68
N PHE A 127 8.41 0.09 3.92
CA PHE A 127 7.23 -0.73 3.71
C PHE A 127 7.72 -2.16 3.52
N PRO A 128 7.50 -3.07 4.48
CA PRO A 128 7.69 -4.48 4.23
C PRO A 128 6.59 -4.86 3.25
N ILE A 129 6.88 -4.85 1.95
CA ILE A 129 6.21 -5.80 1.07
C ILE A 129 6.82 -7.13 1.49
N SER A 130 6.28 -7.71 2.56
CA SER A 130 6.29 -9.15 2.75
C SER A 130 5.67 -9.70 1.48
N LEU A 131 6.51 -10.00 0.49
CA LEU A 131 6.20 -10.93 -0.57
C LEU A 131 5.93 -12.24 0.16
N SER A 132 4.68 -12.43 0.56
CA SER A 132 4.17 -13.75 0.91
C SER A 132 4.51 -14.68 -0.26
N PRO A 133 5.04 -15.90 0.00
CA PRO A 133 5.54 -16.82 -1.03
C PRO A 133 4.47 -17.28 -2.06
N LEU A 134 3.22 -16.82 -1.95
CA LEU A 134 2.14 -17.12 -2.88
C LEU A 134 2.24 -16.38 -4.23
N CYS A 135 3.16 -15.42 -4.40
CA CYS A 135 3.36 -14.74 -5.69
C CYS A 135 4.30 -15.50 -6.66
N LEU A 136 4.85 -16.64 -6.28
CA LEU A 136 5.66 -17.49 -7.15
C LEU A 136 4.93 -18.80 -7.53
N ALA A 137 3.68 -18.70 -7.99
CA ALA A 137 2.99 -19.85 -8.55
C ALA A 137 2.04 -19.44 -9.69
N ARG A 138 2.62 -18.97 -10.80
CA ARG A 138 1.98 -19.15 -12.10
C ARG A 138 3.01 -19.00 -13.22
N THR A 139 3.77 -20.06 -13.38
CA THR A 139 4.44 -20.37 -14.64
C THR A 139 4.32 -21.86 -14.89
N ARG A 140 3.15 -22.25 -15.40
CA ARG A 140 2.99 -23.15 -16.54
C ARG A 140 1.54 -23.17 -16.97
#